data_AF-A0A7C5TJZ1-F1
#
_entry.id   AF-A0A7C5TJZ1-F1
#
_cell.length_a   1.000
_cell.length_b   1.000
_cell.length_c   1.000
_cell.angle_alpha   90.00
_cell.angle_beta   90.00
_cell.angle_gamma   90.00
#
_symmetry.space_group_name_H-M   'P 1'
#
loop_
_entity.id
_entity.type
_entity.pdbx_description
1 polymer ?
#
loop_
_entity_poly.entity_id
_entity_poly.type
_entity_poly.pdbx_seq_one_letter_code
_entity_poly.pdbx_strand_id
1 'polypeptide(L)' 'MFIVLIFRAWIELKHYRMMWAEMEWKRTSQVVGRILRAEKELFSKMDGGDELYQLLCKIFDVNEE' A
#
# COMPACT_ATOMS: atom_id res chain seq x y z
N MET A 1 11.07 26.29 28.31
CA MET A 1 11.86 26.03 27.08
C MET A 1 11.91 24.55 26.70
N PHE A 2 12.29 23.63 27.60
CA PHE A 2 12.38 22.19 27.30
C PHE A 2 11.06 21.53 26.86
N ILE A 3 9.94 21.88 27.50
CA ILE A 3 8.62 21.30 27.19
C ILE A 3 8.22 21.57 25.72
N VAL A 4 8.52 22.76 25.20
CA VAL A 4 8.22 23.14 23.81
C VAL A 4 9.03 22.29 22.84
N LEU A 5 10.30 22.01 23.16
CA LEU A 5 11.17 21.18 22.33
C LEU A 5 10.70 19.71 22.32
N ILE A 6 10.31 19.17 23.48
CA ILE A 6 9.76 17.81 23.60
C ILE A 6 8.47 17.68 22.79
N PHE A 7 7.57 18.66 22.90
CA PHE A 7 6.31 18.66 22.16
C PHE A 7 6.54 18.72 20.64
N ARG A 8 7.48 19.56 20.20
CA ARG A 8 7.85 19.67 18.78
C ARG A 8 8.42 18.35 18.25
N ALA A 9 9.34 17.73 18.98
CA ALA A 9 9.93 16.44 18.60
C ALA A 9 8.88 15.32 18.55
N TRP A 10 7.89 15.35 19.45
CA TRP A 10 6.79 14.38 19.45
C TRP A 10 5.86 14.52 18.24
N ILE A 11 5.50 15.76 17.87
CA ILE A 11 4.72 16.03 16.66
C ILE A 11 5.49 15.60 15.42
N GLU A 12 6.77 15.94 15.35
CA GLU A 12 7.64 15.59 14.23
C GLU A 12 7.74 14.07 14.07
N LEU A 13 7.93 13.33 15.16
CA LEU A 13 7.93 11.86 15.15
C LEU A 13 6.58 11.29 14.66
N LYS A 14 5.45 11.85 15.10
CA LYS A 14 4.13 11.43 14.60
C LYS A 14 3.97 11.68 13.11
N HIS A 15 4.44 12.81 12.62
CA HIS A 15 4.40 13.16 11.21
C HIS A 15 5.24 12.21 10.37
N TYR A 16 6.47 11.93 10.80
CA TYR A 16 7.35 10.97 10.13
C TYR A 16 6.74 9.57 10.10
N ARG A 17 6.12 9.10 11.19
CA ARG A 17 5.45 7.79 11.19
C ARG A 17 4.28 7.70 10.22
N MET A 18 3.48 8.76 10.10
CA MET A 18 2.37 8.80 9.13
C MET A 18 2.90 8.82 7.69
N MET A 19 3.88 9.69 7.38
CA MET A 19 4.50 9.71 6.05
C MET A 19 5.17 8.39 5.70
N TRP A 20 5.81 7.72 6.68
CA TRP A 20 6.44 6.43 6.46
C TRP A 20 5.42 5.36 6.08
N ALA A 21 4.30 5.27 6.81
CA ALA A 21 3.23 4.32 6.51
C ALA A 21 2.63 4.55 5.11
N GLU A 22 2.44 5.81 4.70
CA GLU A 22 1.98 6.14 3.35
C GLU A 22 3.00 5.74 2.27
N MET A 23 4.29 5.99 2.51
CA MET A 23 5.35 5.58 1.59
C MET A 23 5.45 4.05 1.46
N GLU A 24 5.33 3.34 2.57
CA GLU A 24 5.38 1.89 2.62
C GLU A 24 4.16 1.27 1.92
N TRP A 25 2.98 1.90 2.08
CA TRP A 25 1.78 1.54 1.33
C TRP A 25 1.96 1.75 -0.18
N LYS A 26 2.49 2.91 -0.62
CA LYS A 26 2.78 3.17 -2.04
C LYS A 26 3.78 2.19 -2.64
N ARG A 27 4.86 1.89 -1.92
CA ARG A 27 5.87 0.91 -2.32
C ARG A 27 5.26 -0.49 -2.47
N THR A 28 4.48 -0.90 -1.47
CA THR A 28 3.84 -2.23 -1.45
C THR A 28 2.81 -2.35 -2.58
N SER A 29 1.95 -1.34 -2.74
CA SER A 29 0.97 -1.27 -3.83
C SER A 29 1.62 -1.36 -5.21
N GLN A 30 2.74 -0.66 -5.46
CA GLN A 30 3.45 -0.76 -6.74
C GLN A 30 4.02 -2.16 -7.01
N VAL A 31 4.62 -2.80 -6.01
CA VAL A 31 5.18 -4.15 -6.15
C VAL A 31 4.07 -5.17 -6.37
N VAL A 32 3.01 -5.09 -5.56
CA VAL A 32 1.86 -5.97 -5.64
C VAL A 32 1.12 -5.80 -6.96
N GLY A 33 0.96 -4.58 -7.48
CA GLY A 33 0.36 -4.34 -8.79
C GLY A 33 1.15 -4.95 -9.95
N ARG A 34 2.49 -4.94 -9.88
CA ARG A 34 3.33 -5.65 -10.87
C ARG A 34 3.14 -7.16 -10.80
N ILE A 35 3.09 -7.72 -9.60
CA ILE A 35 2.87 -9.16 -9.38
C ILE A 35 1.48 -9.56 -9.89
N LEU A 36 0.43 -8.81 -9.52
CA LEU A 36 -0.93 -9.09 -9.98
C LEU A 36 -1.02 -9.13 -11.50
N ARG A 37 -0.44 -8.14 -12.19
CA ARG A 37 -0.43 -8.11 -13.66
C ARG A 37 0.31 -9.31 -14.26
N ALA A 38 1.44 -9.71 -13.67
CA ALA A 38 2.22 -10.86 -14.15
C ALA A 38 1.49 -12.19 -13.92
N GLU A 39 0.78 -12.31 -12.81
CA GLU A 39 0.12 -13.54 -12.36
C GLU A 39 -1.36 -13.61 -12.77
N LYS A 40 -1.86 -12.64 -13.54
CA LYS A 40 -3.26 -12.55 -13.98
C LYS A 40 -3.76 -13.85 -14.65
N GLU A 41 -2.91 -14.48 -15.45
CA GLU A 41 -3.22 -15.75 -16.12
C GLU A 41 -3.43 -16.90 -15.12
N LEU A 42 -2.67 -16.91 -14.02
CA LEU A 42 -2.79 -17.91 -12.95
C LEU A 42 -4.06 -17.71 -12.13
N PHE A 43 -4.46 -16.45 -11.87
CA PHE A 43 -5.76 -16.16 -11.26
C PHE A 43 -6.93 -16.61 -12.15
N SER A 44 -6.87 -16.37 -13.46
CA SER A 44 -7.95 -16.75 -14.38
C SER A 44 -8.16 -18.27 -14.53
N LYS A 45 -7.16 -19.09 -14.19
CA LYS A 45 -7.24 -20.56 -14.21
C LYS A 45 -7.81 -21.14 -12.92
N MET A 46 -8.01 -20.32 -11.88
CA MET A 46 -8.53 -20.75 -10.58
C MET A 46 -10.03 -20.45 -10.52
N ASP A 47 -10.81 -21.40 -9.98
CA ASP A 47 -12.25 -21.22 -9.83
C ASP A 47 -12.51 -20.07 -8.81
N GLY A 48 -13.24 -19.03 -9.24
CA GLY A 48 -13.41 -17.79 -8.48
C GLY A 48 -12.18 -16.87 -8.44
N GLY A 49 -11.11 -17.18 -9.18
CA GLY A 49 -9.87 -16.40 -9.18
C GLY A 49 -10.00 -15.00 -9.78
N ASP A 50 -10.95 -14.78 -10.70
CA ASP A 50 -11.25 -13.45 -11.25
C ASP A 50 -11.82 -12.49 -10.19
N GLU A 51 -12.67 -12.98 -9.28
CA GLU A 51 -13.21 -12.17 -8.18
C GLU A 51 -12.12 -11.80 -7.18
N LEU A 52 -11.23 -12.76 -6.86
CA LEU A 52 -10.08 -12.54 -5.99
C LEU A 52 -9.12 -11.51 -6.60
N TYR A 53 -8.84 -11.63 -7.90
CA TYR A 53 -7.99 -10.71 -8.64
C TYR A 53 -8.58 -9.29 -8.65
N GLN A 54 -9.88 -9.13 -8.93
CA GLN A 54 -10.53 -7.82 -8.88
C GLN A 54 -10.54 -7.21 -7.47
N LEU A 55 -10.74 -8.02 -6.44
CA LEU A 55 -10.70 -7.56 -5.05
C LEU A 55 -9.30 -7.04 -4.69
N LEU A 56 -8.26 -7.79 -5.07
CA LEU A 56 -6.88 -7.39 -4.85
C LEU A 56 -6.50 -6.13 -5.64
N CYS A 57 -6.93 -6.00 -6.90
CA CYS A 57 -6.76 -4.76 -7.67
C CYS A 57 -7.39 -3.55 -6.97
N LYS A 58 -8.59 -3.70 -6.39
CA LYS A 58 -9.27 -2.65 -5.61
C LYS A 58 -8.55 -2.30 -4.31
N ILE A 59 -8.07 -3.30 -3.57
CA ILE A 59 -7.37 -3.09 -2.28
C ILE A 59 -6.06 -2.33 -2.49
N PHE A 60 -5.34 -2.63 -3.56
CA PHE A 60 -4.04 -2.03 -3.85
C PHE A 60 -4.11 -0.82 -4.79
N ASP A 61 -5.32 -0.37 -5.17
CA ASP A 61 -5.56 0.73 -6.11
C ASP A 61 -4.73 0.59 -7.40
N VAL A 62 -4.64 -0.64 -7.91
CA VAL A 62 -3.87 -0.95 -9.10
C VAL A 62 -4.73 -0.56 -10.30
N ASN A 63 -4.41 0.57 -10.92
CA ASN A 63 -5.10 0.99 -12.14
C ASN A 63 -4.85 -0.06 -13.23
N GLU A 64 -5.87 -0.81 -13.64
CA GLU A 64 -5.77 -1.77 -14.75
C GLU A 64 -5.82 -1.00 -16.08
N GLU A 65 -4.69 -0.39 -16.44
CA GLU A 65 -4.37 0.01 -17.83
C GLU A 65 -3.34 -0.93 -18.42
#